data_AF-A0A1H1DDN4-F1
#
_entry.id   AF-A0A1H1DDN4-F1
#
_cell.length_a   1.000
_cell.length_b   1.000
_cell.length_c   1.000
_cell.angle_alpha   90.00
_cell.angle_beta   90.00
_cell.angle_gamma   90.00
#
_symmetry.space_group_name_H-M   'P 1'
#
loop_
_entity.id
_entity.type
_entity.pdbx_description
1 polymer ?
#
loop_
_entity_poly.entity_id
_entity_poly.type
_entity_poly.pdbx_seq_one_letter_code
_entity_poly.pdbx_strand_id
1 'polypeptide(L)' 'MAHSPDLPERFVCTNCHAIFAGTPEGTGDSADFRAPNSCSACGETAFVSIERFVYHHRNEGV' A
#
# COMPACT_ATOMS: atom_id res chain seq x y z
N MET A 1 12.74 -23.05 13.16
CA MET A 1 12.66 -22.50 11.79
C MET A 1 11.32 -21.78 11.69
N ALA A 2 11.33 -20.46 11.76
CA ALA A 2 10.12 -19.66 11.55
C ALA A 2 10.07 -19.33 10.05
N HIS A 3 9.21 -20.00 9.31
CA HIS A 3 8.80 -19.49 8.01
C HIS A 3 8.07 -18.18 8.31
N SER A 4 8.75 -17.05 8.15
CA SER A 4 8.06 -15.77 8.11
C SER A 4 7.24 -15.81 6.82
N PRO A 5 5.90 -15.79 6.90
CA PRO A 5 5.09 -15.74 5.68
C PRO A 5 5.46 -14.46 4.92
N ASP A 6 5.54 -14.55 3.60
CA ASP A 6 5.62 -13.37 2.74
C ASP A 6 4.47 -12.43 3.10
N LEU A 7 4.82 -11.24 3.57
CA LEU A 7 3.84 -10.25 3.97
C LEU A 7 3.30 -9.60 2.69
N PRO A 8 1.98 -9.38 2.58
CA PRO A 8 1.45 -8.64 1.45
C PRO A 8 2.04 -7.24 1.44
N GLU A 9 2.20 -6.70 0.23
CA GLU A 9 2.52 -5.28 0.08
C GLU A 9 1.47 -4.41 0.79
N ARG A 10 1.89 -3.24 1.25
CA ARG A 10 1.02 -2.32 1.99
C ARG A 10 0.94 -1.00 1.26
N PHE A 11 -0.26 -0.45 1.25
CA PHE A 11 -0.58 0.82 0.62
C PHE A 11 -1.07 1.80 1.67
N VAL A 12 -0.66 3.05 1.54
CA VAL A 12 -1.01 4.14 2.44
C VAL A 12 -1.91 5.11 1.69
N CYS A 13 -3.06 5.44 2.28
CA CYS A 13 -3.91 6.51 1.76
C CYS A 13 -3.18 7.84 1.90
N THR A 14 -3.04 8.59 0.81
CA THR A 14 -2.30 9.87 0.84
C THR A 14 -3.03 10.98 1.58
N ASN A 15 -4.34 10.83 1.82
CA ASN A 15 -5.16 11.83 2.50
C ASN A 15 -5.23 11.63 4.02
N CYS A 16 -5.53 10.41 4.48
CA CYS A 16 -5.73 10.12 5.92
C CYS A 16 -4.66 9.22 6.54
N HIS A 17 -3.69 8.77 5.75
CA HIS A 17 -2.57 7.93 6.17
C HIS A 17 -2.94 6.54 6.74
N ALA A 18 -4.18 6.10 6.56
CA ALA A 18 -4.57 4.73 6.87
C ALA A 18 -3.83 3.73 5.97
N ILE A 19 -3.39 2.62 6.55
CA ILE A 19 -2.61 1.56 5.88
C ILE A 19 -3.54 0.40 5.53
N PHE A 20 -3.47 -0.06 4.28
CA PHE A 20 -4.25 -1.18 3.75
C PHE A 20 -3.32 -2.25 3.16
N ALA A 21 -3.72 -3.51 3.28
CA ALA A 21 -3.05 -4.60 2.60
C ALA A 21 -3.38 -4.58 1.10
N GLY A 22 -2.38 -4.86 0.26
CA GLY A 22 -2.53 -5.05 -1.17
C GLY A 22 -3.32 -6.31 -1.48
N THR A 23 -4.12 -6.27 -2.54
CA THR A 23 -4.75 -7.45 -3.12
C THR A 23 -3.81 -8.05 -4.15
N PRO A 24 -3.40 -9.32 -4.05
CA PRO A 24 -2.56 -9.94 -5.07
C PRO A 24 -3.33 -10.04 -6.39
N GLU A 25 -2.73 -9.53 -7.46
CA GLU A 25 -3.19 -9.69 -8.83
C GLU A 25 -2.19 -10.55 -9.61
N GLY A 26 -2.72 -11.54 -10.33
CA GLY A 26 -1.92 -12.51 -11.08
C GLY A 26 -1.90 -13.90 -10.47
N THR A 27 -1.74 -14.90 -11.33
CA THR A 27 -1.55 -16.31 -10.98
C THR A 27 -0.13 -16.70 -11.37
N GLY A 28 0.84 -16.55 -10.47
CA GLY A 28 2.26 -16.87 -10.75
C GLY A 28 3.21 -16.52 -9.61
N ASP A 29 4.51 -16.76 -9.82
CA ASP A 29 5.59 -16.52 -8.84
C ASP A 29 5.89 -15.03 -8.56
N SER A 30 5.39 -14.13 -9.40
CA SER A 30 5.44 -12.68 -9.20
C SER A 30 4.01 -12.16 -8.99
N ALA A 31 3.54 -12.18 -7.75
CA ALA A 31 2.27 -11.57 -7.40
C ALA A 31 2.48 -10.05 -7.35
N ASP A 32 2.00 -9.33 -8.36
CA ASP A 32 1.83 -7.89 -8.27
C ASP A 32 0.73 -7.60 -7.25
N PHE A 33 0.87 -6.56 -6.43
CA PHE A 33 -0.16 -6.18 -5.48
C PHE A 33 -0.85 -4.90 -5.92
N ARG A 34 -2.17 -4.91 -5.91
CA ARG A 34 -2.99 -3.74 -6.21
C ARG A 34 -3.57 -3.13 -4.94
N ALA A 35 -3.53 -1.79 -4.87
CA ALA A 35 -4.18 -1.01 -3.82
C ALA A 35 -5.73 -1.20 -3.86
N PRO A 36 -6.43 -1.02 -2.74
CA PRO A 36 -7.89 -1.04 -2.74
C PRO A 36 -8.47 0.09 -3.62
N ASN A 37 -9.66 -0.14 -4.19
CA ASN A 37 -10.33 0.84 -5.05
C ASN A 37 -10.65 2.15 -4.32
N SER A 38 -10.92 2.08 -3.01
CA SER A 38 -11.23 3.24 -2.17
C SER A 38 -10.84 3.00 -0.71
N CYS A 39 -10.56 4.09 -0.01
CA CYS A 39 -10.20 4.11 1.39
C CYS A 39 -11.45 3.95 2.24
N SER A 40 -11.53 2.88 3.02
CA SER A 40 -12.67 2.65 3.91
C SER A 40 -12.78 3.67 5.04
N ALA A 41 -11.73 4.44 5.32
CA ALA A 41 -11.72 5.45 6.38
C ALA A 41 -12.20 6.83 5.92
N CYS A 42 -11.81 7.29 4.72
CA CYS A 42 -12.12 8.64 4.24
C CYS A 42 -12.75 8.71 2.84
N GLY A 43 -12.86 7.59 2.13
CA GLY A 43 -13.44 7.52 0.78
C GLY A 43 -12.49 7.87 -0.38
N GLU A 44 -11.27 8.32 -0.08
CA GLU A 44 -10.27 8.66 -1.11
C GLU A 44 -9.79 7.43 -1.90
N THR A 45 -9.36 7.64 -3.14
CA THR A 45 -8.87 6.62 -4.08
C THR A 45 -7.37 6.71 -4.34
N ALA A 46 -6.72 7.79 -3.88
CA ALA A 46 -5.28 7.96 -3.96
C ALA A 46 -4.53 7.15 -2.88
N PHE A 47 -3.66 6.26 -3.34
CA PHE A 47 -2.81 5.41 -2.52
C PHE A 47 -1.38 5.37 -3.06
N VAL A 48 -0.42 5.19 -2.15
CA VAL A 48 1.00 4.96 -2.46
C VAL A 48 1.50 3.72 -1.73
N SER A 49 2.49 3.02 -2.25
CA SER A 49 3.11 1.91 -1.52
C SER A 49 3.79 2.45 -0.25
N ILE A 50 3.80 1.64 0.82
CA ILE A 50 4.36 2.04 2.12
C ILE A 50 5.84 2.42 2.02
N GLU A 51 6.58 1.77 1.11
CA GLU A 51 7.98 2.08 0.84
C GLU A 51 8.15 3.47 0.19
N ARG A 52 7.19 3.88 -0.66
CA ARG A 52 7.17 5.20 -1.30
C ARG A 52 6.58 6.30 -0.42
N PHE A 53 5.74 5.94 0.56
CA PHE A 53 5.07 6.91 1.44
C PHE A 53 6.08 7.83 2.17
N VAL A 54 7.19 7.27 2.64
CA VAL A 54 8.26 8.04 3.32
C VAL A 54 8.89 9.08 2.39
N TYR A 55 9.00 8.78 1.09
CA TYR A 55 9.52 9.73 0.10
C TYR A 55 8.46 10.77 -0.31
N HIS A 56 7.18 10.36 -0.38
CA HIS A 56 6.08 11.25 -0.73
C HIS A 56 5.95 12.41 0.27
N HIS A 57 5.94 12.12 1.58
CA HIS A 57 5.78 13.14 2.62
C HIS A 57 7.04 14.00 2.82
N ARG A 58 8.22 13.55 2.37
CA ARG A 58 9.46 14.33 2.49
C ARG A 58 9.56 15.46 1.45
N ASN A 59 8.75 15.43 0.40
CA ASN A 59 8.75 16.45 -0.66
C ASN A 59 7.65 17.52 -0.53
N GLU A 60 6.77 17.44 0.47
CA GLU A 60 5.75 18.47 0.77
C GLU A 60 6.25 19.55 1.75
N GLY A 61 7.58 19.67 1.90
CA GLY A 61 8.24 20.60 2.82
C GLY A 61 9.18 21.60 2.13
N VAL A 62 8.73 22.28 1.07
CA VAL A 62 9.32 23.53 0.57
C VAL A 62 8.23 24.56 0.35
#